data_AF-A0A5J9VCA3-F1
#
_entry.id   AF-A0A5J9VCA3-F1
#
_cell.length_a   1.000
_cell.length_b   1.000
_cell.length_c   1.000
_cell.angle_alpha   90.00
_cell.angle_beta   90.00
_cell.angle_gamma   90.00
#
_symmetry.space_group_name_H-M   'P 1'
#
loop_
_entity.id
_entity.type
_entity.pdbx_description
1 polymer ?
#
loop_
_entity_poly.entity_id
_entity_poly.type
_entity_poly.pdbx_seq_one_letter_code
_entity_poly.pdbx_strand_id
1 'polypeptide(L)'
;MAVSNNITACITLMALICAVPVIASGIWFASAQGEECARLARWPVAILGGLLLLAALAGFVGAYWNRRRLLAFYLFAMAALIVLLIVLLVFAFAVTRGSGSYPVLGRAYDDYHLDGFSMWLRGYVSDDPGRWEKIKACLAVSNTCKKLALRGTGLTADMFYQSHLSPLQSGCCKPPSVCGFNYVSPTVWTNPSHPAADPDCGLWSNNPGQLCYECESCKAGLLEALRDQWHKANIALVVATVALVFLYLVGCSAYKNAQAESLFRRYKW
;
A
#
# COMPACT_ATOMS: atom_id res chain seq x y z
N MET A 1 14.86 25.95 -35.18
CA MET A 1 14.02 26.33 -34.01
C MET A 1 12.79 25.44 -33.84
N ALA A 2 12.27 24.77 -34.88
CA ALA A 2 11.14 23.82 -34.76
C ALA A 2 11.46 22.53 -33.98
N VAL A 3 12.69 22.01 -34.09
CA VAL A 3 13.10 20.76 -33.42
C VAL A 3 13.10 20.88 -31.90
N SER A 4 13.48 22.04 -31.32
CA SER A 4 13.45 22.20 -29.87
C SER A 4 12.03 22.21 -29.33
N ASN A 5 11.08 22.84 -30.03
CA ASN A 5 9.68 22.92 -29.60
C ASN A 5 8.99 21.56 -29.60
N ASN A 6 9.29 20.71 -30.59
CA ASN A 6 8.75 19.35 -30.64
C ASN A 6 9.33 18.46 -29.54
N ILE A 7 10.61 18.64 -29.19
CA ILE A 7 11.24 17.88 -28.09
C ILE A 7 10.66 18.29 -26.74
N THR A 8 10.49 19.59 -26.47
CA THR A 8 9.83 20.03 -25.23
C THR A 8 8.40 19.52 -25.17
N ALA A 9 7.62 19.63 -26.26
CA ALA A 9 6.24 19.13 -26.30
C ALA A 9 6.16 17.61 -26.05
N CYS A 10 7.07 16.80 -26.62
CA CYS A 10 7.15 15.37 -26.36
C CYS A 10 7.47 15.05 -24.89
N ILE A 11 8.41 15.80 -24.28
CA ILE A 11 8.79 15.61 -22.88
C ILE A 11 7.64 15.97 -21.94
N THR A 12 6.92 17.07 -22.19
CA THR A 12 5.75 17.46 -21.38
C THR A 12 4.59 16.47 -21.53
N LEU A 13 4.36 15.96 -22.75
CA LEU A 13 3.33 14.98 -23.02
C LEU A 13 3.64 13.61 -22.38
N MET A 14 4.91 13.18 -22.40
CA MET A 14 5.37 11.98 -21.70
C MET A 14 5.29 12.14 -20.18
N ALA A 15 5.63 13.31 -19.63
CA ALA A 15 5.46 13.61 -18.21
C ALA A 15 3.98 13.57 -17.79
N LEU A 16 3.08 14.08 -18.64
CA LEU A 16 1.63 14.02 -18.41
C LEU A 16 1.12 12.57 -18.43
N ILE A 17 1.57 11.76 -19.39
CA ILE A 17 1.24 10.33 -19.46
C ILE A 17 1.78 9.59 -18.23
N CYS A 18 2.96 9.93 -17.73
CA CYS A 18 3.48 9.33 -16.49
C CYS A 18 2.72 9.81 -15.24
N ALA A 19 2.12 11.01 -15.26
CA ALA A 19 1.31 11.50 -14.16
C ALA A 19 -0.05 10.78 -14.06
N VAL A 20 -0.64 10.37 -15.19
CA VAL A 20 -1.96 9.72 -15.22
C VAL A 20 -2.04 8.42 -14.40
N PRO A 21 -1.14 7.43 -14.55
CA PRO A 21 -1.14 6.22 -13.72
C PRO A 21 -0.97 6.52 -12.25
N VAL A 22 -0.22 7.56 -11.91
CA VAL A 22 0.08 7.85 -10.51
C VAL A 22 -1.06 8.63 -9.85
N ILE A 23 -1.70 9.57 -10.56
CA ILE A 23 -2.95 10.21 -10.13
C ILE A 23 -4.07 9.16 -10.05
N ALA A 24 -4.18 8.27 -11.05
CA ALA A 24 -5.14 7.17 -11.05
C ALA A 24 -4.89 6.21 -9.88
N SER A 25 -3.63 5.91 -9.56
CA SER A 25 -3.30 5.11 -8.37
C SER A 25 -3.65 5.86 -7.08
N GLY A 26 -3.36 7.16 -6.97
CA GLY A 26 -3.71 7.97 -5.80
C GLY A 26 -5.23 8.09 -5.59
N ILE A 27 -5.99 8.28 -6.67
CA ILE A 27 -7.46 8.31 -6.65
C ILE A 27 -8.01 6.92 -6.36
N TRP A 28 -7.47 5.86 -6.96
CA TRP A 28 -7.83 4.47 -6.66
C TRP A 28 -7.49 4.11 -5.22
N PHE A 29 -6.39 4.60 -4.64
CA PHE A 29 -6.11 4.43 -3.22
C PHE A 29 -7.08 5.22 -2.34
N ALA A 30 -7.51 6.40 -2.77
CA ALA A 30 -8.52 7.18 -2.06
C ALA A 30 -9.93 6.57 -2.18
N SER A 31 -10.25 5.89 -3.30
CA SER A 31 -11.58 5.34 -3.59
C SER A 31 -11.74 3.85 -3.30
N ALA A 32 -10.69 3.04 -3.49
CA ALA A 32 -10.63 1.61 -3.16
C ALA A 32 -10.37 1.37 -1.66
N GLN A 33 -10.19 2.43 -0.87
CA GLN A 33 -10.50 2.43 0.57
C GLN A 33 -12.03 2.33 0.77
N GLY A 34 -12.64 1.30 0.16
CA GLY A 34 -14.01 0.87 0.37
C GLY A 34 -14.20 0.09 1.68
N GLU A 35 -13.26 0.22 2.62
CA GLU A 35 -13.41 -0.18 4.01
C GLU A 35 -13.07 1.03 4.88
N GLU A 36 -14.12 1.76 5.26
CA GLU A 36 -14.16 3.12 5.82
C GLU A 36 -13.37 3.36 7.12
N CYS A 37 -12.56 2.39 7.58
CA CYS A 37 -11.96 2.34 8.92
C CYS A 37 -10.50 2.75 8.99
N ALA A 38 -9.75 2.54 7.91
CA ALA A 38 -8.33 2.85 7.89
C ALA A 38 -8.11 4.32 7.52
N ARG A 39 -8.57 5.24 8.39
CA ARG A 39 -8.27 6.69 8.36
C ARG A 39 -6.76 7.00 8.29
N LEU A 40 -5.93 5.99 8.46
CA LEU A 40 -4.52 6.06 8.77
C LEU A 40 -3.63 5.44 7.65
N ALA A 41 -4.23 4.81 6.62
CA ALA A 41 -3.62 4.66 5.29
C ALA A 41 -3.56 6.00 4.52
N ARG A 42 -4.27 7.02 5.00
CA ARG A 42 -4.31 8.38 4.45
C ARG A 42 -2.95 9.10 4.49
N TRP A 43 -2.10 8.82 5.47
CA TRP A 43 -0.79 9.48 5.62
C TRP A 43 0.27 9.02 4.61
N PRO A 44 0.51 7.73 4.39
CA PRO A 44 1.41 7.27 3.33
C PRO A 44 0.90 7.69 1.93
N VAL A 45 -0.41 7.67 1.72
CA VAL A 45 -1.04 8.15 0.47
C VAL A 45 -0.97 9.68 0.33
N ALA A 46 -1.10 10.45 1.42
CA ALA A 46 -0.92 11.91 1.40
C ALA A 46 0.54 12.31 1.19
N ILE A 47 1.50 11.53 1.71
CA ILE A 47 2.92 11.68 1.42
C ILE A 47 3.14 11.39 -0.07
N LEU A 48 2.65 10.27 -0.60
CA LEU A 48 2.66 9.96 -2.03
C LEU A 48 2.03 11.08 -2.89
N GLY A 49 0.84 11.57 -2.52
CA GLY A 49 0.12 12.64 -3.20
C GLY A 49 0.82 14.00 -3.14
N GLY A 50 1.43 14.34 -2.00
CA GLY A 50 2.22 15.56 -1.84
C GLY A 50 3.49 15.55 -2.69
N LEU A 51 4.15 14.40 -2.78
CA LEU A 51 5.33 14.22 -3.61
C LEU A 51 5.00 14.25 -5.11
N LEU A 52 3.82 13.78 -5.48
CA LEU A 52 3.29 13.89 -6.84
C LEU A 52 2.89 15.31 -7.22
N LEU A 53 2.31 16.07 -6.28
CA LEU A 53 2.04 17.48 -6.48
C LEU A 53 3.34 18.27 -6.68
N LEU A 54 4.37 17.98 -5.89
CA LEU A 54 5.70 18.57 -6.07
C LEU A 54 6.33 18.20 -7.42
N ALA A 55 6.15 16.94 -7.88
CA ALA A 55 6.56 16.49 -9.20
C ALA A 55 5.87 17.26 -10.34
N ALA A 56 4.55 17.42 -10.25
CA ALA A 56 3.75 18.14 -11.25
C ALA A 56 4.10 19.64 -11.31
N LEU A 57 4.30 20.28 -10.14
CA LEU A 57 4.72 21.68 -10.05
C LEU A 57 6.12 21.91 -10.63
N ALA A 58 7.06 21.01 -10.35
CA ALA A 58 8.42 21.09 -10.92
C ALA A 58 8.41 20.91 -12.45
N GLY A 59 7.57 20.02 -12.99
CA GLY A 59 7.38 19.82 -14.44
C GLY A 59 6.78 21.05 -15.13
N PHE A 60 5.81 21.70 -14.51
CA PHE A 60 5.14 22.89 -15.05
C PHE A 60 6.07 24.12 -15.10
N VAL A 61 6.88 24.34 -14.06
CA VAL A 61 7.86 25.44 -14.03
C VAL A 61 8.97 25.23 -15.07
N GLY A 62 9.34 23.99 -15.36
CA GLY A 62 10.34 23.65 -16.39
C GLY A 62 9.91 23.98 -17.82
N ALA A 63 8.61 23.86 -18.13
CA ALA A 63 8.06 24.11 -19.47
C ALA A 63 7.91 25.60 -19.81
N TYR A 64 7.77 26.47 -18.79
CA TYR A 64 7.37 27.86 -18.99
C TYR A 64 8.53 28.82 -19.33
N TRP A 65 9.78 28.47 -19.00
CA TRP A 65 10.93 29.36 -19.28
C TRP A 65 12.01 28.70 -20.15
N ASN A 66 11.99 29.05 -21.44
CA ASN A 66 12.94 28.64 -22.47
C ASN A 66 14.34 29.28 -22.28
N ARG A 67 15.06 28.89 -21.22
CA ARG A 67 16.44 29.34 -20.93
C ARG A 67 17.33 28.13 -20.68
N ARG A 68 18.53 28.11 -21.28
CA ARG A 68 19.55 27.04 -21.08
C ARG A 68 19.86 26.73 -19.61
N ARG A 69 19.79 27.71 -18.71
CA ARG A 69 19.97 27.51 -17.25
C ARG A 69 18.79 26.77 -16.60
N LEU A 70 17.56 26.95 -17.12
CA LEU A 70 16.36 26.28 -16.63
C LEU A 70 16.36 24.79 -16.95
N LEU A 71 16.92 24.41 -18.10
CA LEU A 71 17.01 23.00 -18.48
C LEU A 71 17.98 22.22 -17.57
N ALA A 72 19.09 22.85 -17.14
CA ALA A 72 20.00 22.27 -16.15
C ALA A 72 19.34 22.16 -14.76
N PHE A 73 18.60 23.19 -14.33
CA PHE A 73 17.81 23.14 -13.10
C PHE A 73 16.73 22.05 -13.15
N TYR A 74 16.07 21.88 -14.29
CA TYR A 74 15.09 20.82 -14.53
C TYR A 74 15.70 19.42 -14.41
N LEU A 75 16.87 19.16 -15.01
CA LEU A 75 17.58 17.89 -14.86
C LEU A 75 17.95 17.63 -13.39
N PHE A 76 18.38 18.65 -12.64
CA PHE A 76 18.66 18.51 -11.21
C PHE A 76 17.39 18.19 -10.39
N ALA A 77 16.29 18.88 -10.66
CA ALA A 77 15.01 18.64 -10.00
C ALA A 77 14.47 17.22 -10.30
N MET A 78 14.57 16.76 -11.55
CA MET A 78 14.19 15.38 -11.93
C MET A 78 15.06 14.33 -11.25
N ALA A 79 16.37 14.57 -11.13
CA ALA A 79 17.27 13.67 -10.39
C ALA A 79 16.92 13.61 -8.90
N ALA A 80 16.66 14.76 -8.26
CA ALA A 80 16.25 14.80 -6.85
C ALA A 80 14.93 14.05 -6.61
N LEU A 81 13.97 14.17 -7.53
CA LEU A 81 12.71 13.44 -7.49
C LEU A 81 12.93 11.92 -7.60
N ILE A 82 13.76 11.46 -8.53
CA ILE A 82 14.11 10.04 -8.67
C ILE A 82 14.73 9.50 -7.38
N VAL A 83 15.69 10.22 -6.79
CA VAL A 83 16.31 9.83 -5.52
C VAL A 83 15.26 9.71 -4.41
N LEU A 84 14.35 10.69 -4.32
CA LEU A 84 13.28 10.68 -3.33
C LEU A 84 12.31 9.50 -3.53
N LEU A 85 11.92 9.18 -4.77
CA LEU A 85 11.10 8.01 -5.07
C LEU A 85 11.80 6.70 -4.68
N ILE A 86 13.11 6.59 -4.95
CA ILE A 86 13.90 5.41 -4.56
C ILE A 86 13.94 5.28 -3.03
N VAL A 87 14.17 6.36 -2.29
CA VAL A 87 14.18 6.34 -0.82
C VAL A 87 12.83 5.85 -0.27
N LEU A 88 11.72 6.31 -0.86
CA LEU A 88 10.38 5.89 -0.44
C LEU A 88 10.09 4.43 -0.79
N LEU A 89 10.54 3.96 -1.96
CA LEU A 89 10.44 2.56 -2.31
C LEU A 89 11.19 1.69 -1.30
N VAL A 90 12.43 2.07 -0.95
CA VAL A 90 13.22 1.36 0.06
C VAL A 90 12.50 1.35 1.42
N PHE A 91 11.97 2.48 1.86
CA PHE A 91 11.19 2.56 3.10
C PHE A 91 9.93 1.68 3.04
N ALA A 92 9.17 1.75 1.95
CA ALA A 92 7.96 0.97 1.76
C ALA A 92 8.26 -0.54 1.78
N PHE A 93 9.30 -0.99 1.09
CA PHE A 93 9.77 -2.39 1.14
C PHE A 93 10.27 -2.80 2.53
N ALA A 94 10.95 -1.90 3.25
CA ALA A 94 11.41 -2.18 4.61
C ALA A 94 10.23 -2.38 5.57
N VAL A 95 9.20 -1.55 5.46
CA VAL A 95 7.99 -1.66 6.26
C VAL A 95 7.20 -2.91 5.88
N THR A 96 7.06 -3.22 4.59
CA THR A 96 6.29 -4.37 4.07
C THR A 96 7.10 -5.66 3.93
N ARG A 97 8.25 -5.80 4.63
CA ARG A 97 9.11 -6.99 4.50
C ARG A 97 8.54 -8.21 5.23
N GLY A 98 8.16 -8.06 6.50
CA GLY A 98 7.68 -9.17 7.35
C GLY A 98 6.18 -9.44 7.23
N SER A 99 5.80 -10.69 6.98
CA SER A 99 4.40 -11.15 6.95
C SER A 99 4.09 -11.90 8.24
N GLY A 100 2.94 -11.62 8.83
CA GLY A 100 2.45 -12.31 10.03
C GLY A 100 1.72 -13.62 9.74
N SER A 101 1.57 -13.99 8.46
CA SER A 101 0.83 -15.18 8.06
C SER A 101 1.57 -16.46 8.46
N TYR A 102 0.82 -17.40 9.02
CA TYR A 102 1.27 -18.78 9.20
C TYR A 102 0.19 -19.75 8.68
N PRO A 103 0.59 -20.76 7.89
CA PRO A 103 -0.35 -21.73 7.37
C PRO A 103 -0.82 -22.64 8.48
N VAL A 104 -2.10 -23.00 8.45
CA VAL A 104 -2.65 -23.99 9.36
C VAL A 104 -2.99 -25.27 8.60
N LEU A 105 -2.53 -26.41 9.13
CA LEU A 105 -2.70 -27.71 8.49
C LEU A 105 -4.18 -28.01 8.22
N GLY A 106 -4.47 -28.42 6.99
CA GLY A 106 -5.83 -28.77 6.55
C GLY A 106 -6.76 -27.58 6.27
N ARG A 107 -6.24 -26.35 6.20
CA ARG A 107 -7.04 -25.15 5.91
C ARG A 107 -6.52 -24.41 4.68
N ALA A 108 -7.44 -23.81 3.91
CA ALA A 108 -7.16 -23.01 2.72
C ALA A 108 -6.91 -21.51 3.02
N TYR A 109 -6.93 -21.14 4.29
CA TYR A 109 -6.66 -19.80 4.78
C TYR A 109 -5.55 -19.83 5.83
N ASP A 110 -4.83 -18.71 5.94
CA ASP A 110 -3.78 -18.51 6.93
C ASP A 110 -4.33 -17.82 8.17
N ASP A 111 -3.68 -18.07 9.31
CA ASP A 111 -3.84 -17.27 10.52
C ASP A 111 -2.70 -16.26 10.62
N TYR A 112 -2.90 -15.21 11.44
CA TYR A 112 -2.00 -14.06 11.47
C TYR A 112 -1.51 -13.78 12.88
N HIS A 113 -0.20 -13.57 13.00
CA HIS A 113 0.43 -13.19 14.25
C HIS A 113 1.17 -11.86 14.08
N LEU A 114 1.08 -11.00 15.09
CA LEU A 114 1.77 -9.71 15.04
C LEU A 114 3.29 -9.86 14.97
N ASP A 115 3.81 -10.97 15.51
CA ASP A 115 5.24 -11.25 15.58
C ASP A 115 5.94 -11.49 14.24
N GLY A 116 5.21 -11.58 13.14
CA GLY A 116 5.80 -11.60 11.80
C GLY A 116 6.00 -10.23 11.16
N PHE A 117 5.42 -9.16 11.70
CA PHE A 117 5.48 -7.82 11.08
C PHE A 117 6.69 -7.00 11.53
N SER A 118 7.06 -5.96 10.77
CA SER A 118 8.15 -5.06 11.14
C SER A 118 7.83 -4.27 12.43
N MET A 119 8.87 -3.86 13.16
CA MET A 119 8.71 -3.13 14.43
C MET A 119 7.86 -1.86 14.28
N TRP A 120 7.99 -1.18 13.13
CA TRP A 120 7.20 0.01 12.81
C TRP A 120 5.69 -0.30 12.66
N LEU A 121 5.34 -1.40 11.99
CA LEU A 121 3.94 -1.83 11.83
C LEU A 121 3.32 -2.28 13.15
N ARG A 122 4.08 -2.99 13.99
CA ARG A 122 3.61 -3.40 15.32
C ARG A 122 3.39 -2.18 16.22
N GLY A 123 4.37 -1.30 16.34
CA GLY A 123 4.26 -0.09 17.16
C GLY A 123 3.06 0.77 16.76
N TYR A 124 2.76 0.85 15.47
CA TYR A 124 1.58 1.59 15.01
C TYR A 124 0.24 1.15 15.61
N VAL A 125 0.07 -0.16 15.87
CA VAL A 125 -1.16 -0.72 16.44
C VAL A 125 -1.06 -0.89 17.96
N SER A 126 0.14 -1.13 18.49
CA SER A 126 0.38 -1.40 19.91
C SER A 126 0.71 -0.15 20.74
N ASP A 127 1.28 0.90 20.17
CA ASP A 127 1.79 2.07 20.92
C ASP A 127 0.66 3.00 21.39
N ASP A 128 -0.41 3.16 20.60
CA ASP A 128 -1.50 4.11 20.87
C ASP A 128 -2.86 3.42 21.05
N PRO A 129 -3.32 3.13 22.28
CA PRO A 129 -4.60 2.48 22.52
C PRO A 129 -5.80 3.30 21.98
N GLY A 130 -5.75 4.63 22.12
CA GLY A 130 -6.81 5.52 21.61
C GLY A 130 -6.90 5.58 20.08
N ARG A 131 -5.86 5.13 19.36
CA ARG A 131 -5.86 4.97 17.91
C ARG A 131 -6.52 3.66 17.52
N TRP A 132 -6.18 2.57 18.22
CA TRP A 132 -6.81 1.27 17.99
C TRP A 132 -8.32 1.32 18.24
N GLU A 133 -8.78 1.99 19.29
CA GLU A 133 -10.22 2.12 19.57
C GLU A 133 -11.01 2.73 18.40
N LYS A 134 -10.44 3.69 17.67
CA LYS A 134 -11.08 4.28 16.48
C LYS A 134 -11.14 3.30 15.31
N ILE A 135 -10.07 2.51 15.13
CA ILE A 135 -10.00 1.48 14.09
C ILE A 135 -10.99 0.37 14.39
N LYS A 136 -10.99 -0.13 15.63
CA LYS A 136 -11.90 -1.13 16.18
C LYS A 136 -13.37 -0.71 16.03
N ALA A 137 -13.71 0.51 16.45
CA ALA A 137 -15.08 1.02 16.35
C ALA A 137 -15.59 1.00 14.90
N CYS A 138 -14.71 1.31 13.95
CA CYS A 138 -15.10 1.21 12.56
C CYS A 138 -15.15 -0.26 12.07
N LEU A 139 -14.19 -1.12 12.44
CA LEU A 139 -14.19 -2.54 12.07
C LEU A 139 -15.47 -3.24 12.52
N ALA A 140 -15.99 -2.88 13.70
CA ALA A 140 -17.26 -3.37 14.23
C ALA A 140 -18.49 -2.93 13.40
N VAL A 141 -18.43 -1.76 12.78
CA VAL A 141 -19.50 -1.26 11.87
C VAL A 141 -19.35 -1.88 10.48
N SER A 142 -18.13 -2.23 10.08
CA SER A 142 -17.84 -2.77 8.75
C SER A 142 -18.65 -4.03 8.43
N ASN A 143 -19.04 -4.16 7.16
CA ASN A 143 -19.82 -5.31 6.69
C ASN A 143 -18.96 -6.56 6.42
N THR A 144 -17.67 -6.56 6.77
CA THR A 144 -16.73 -7.64 6.42
C THR A 144 -17.10 -8.96 7.12
N CYS A 145 -17.25 -8.94 8.45
CA CYS A 145 -17.70 -10.09 9.23
C CYS A 145 -19.17 -10.44 8.96
N LYS A 146 -20.03 -9.42 8.74
CA LYS A 146 -21.45 -9.64 8.38
C LYS A 146 -21.58 -10.37 7.04
N LYS A 147 -20.80 -9.98 6.03
CA LYS A 147 -20.75 -10.67 4.73
C LYS A 147 -20.24 -12.10 4.86
N LEU A 148 -19.26 -12.36 5.73
CA LEU A 148 -18.78 -13.72 5.99
C LEU A 148 -19.87 -14.58 6.65
N ALA A 149 -20.53 -14.04 7.68
CA ALA A 149 -21.63 -14.71 8.37
C ALA A 149 -22.77 -15.06 7.40
N LEU A 150 -23.15 -14.13 6.51
CA LEU A 150 -24.18 -14.34 5.50
C LEU A 150 -23.76 -15.36 4.44
N ARG A 151 -22.53 -15.25 3.92
CA ARG A 151 -21.99 -16.15 2.89
C ARG A 151 -21.86 -17.58 3.40
N GLY A 152 -21.55 -17.76 4.67
CA GLY A 152 -21.36 -19.09 5.25
C GLY A 152 -22.58 -19.65 5.97
N THR A 153 -23.77 -19.08 5.75
CA THR A 153 -25.01 -19.70 6.23
C THR A 153 -25.19 -21.09 5.59
N GLY A 154 -25.22 -22.13 6.43
CA GLY A 154 -25.35 -23.52 5.98
C GLY A 154 -24.05 -24.20 5.50
N LEU A 155 -22.88 -23.56 5.62
CA LEU A 155 -21.60 -24.23 5.37
C LEU A 155 -21.23 -25.18 6.52
N THR A 156 -20.86 -26.41 6.17
CA THR A 156 -20.24 -27.37 7.10
C THR A 156 -18.81 -26.94 7.45
N ALA A 157 -18.27 -27.46 8.56
CA ALA A 157 -16.93 -27.13 9.02
C ALA A 157 -15.85 -27.38 7.95
N ASP A 158 -15.90 -28.53 7.27
CA ASP A 158 -14.92 -28.89 6.24
C ASP A 158 -14.95 -27.93 5.04
N MET A 159 -16.15 -27.53 4.62
CA MET A 159 -16.32 -26.56 3.52
C MET A 159 -15.84 -25.17 3.93
N PHE A 160 -16.04 -24.78 5.20
CA PHE A 160 -15.51 -23.53 5.73
C PHE A 160 -13.98 -23.55 5.79
N TYR A 161 -13.36 -24.67 6.22
CA TYR A 161 -11.89 -24.80 6.26
C TYR A 161 -11.25 -24.74 4.88
N GLN A 162 -11.97 -25.13 3.82
CA GLN A 162 -11.50 -25.00 2.44
C GLN A 162 -11.87 -23.67 1.77
N SER A 163 -12.59 -22.78 2.47
CA SER A 163 -12.95 -21.48 1.92
C SER A 163 -11.80 -20.48 2.01
N HIS A 164 -11.62 -19.68 0.96
CA HIS A 164 -10.63 -18.60 0.97
C HIS A 164 -11.17 -17.38 1.73
N LEU A 165 -10.63 -17.16 2.92
CA LEU A 165 -10.92 -15.98 3.74
C LEU A 165 -9.91 -14.86 3.44
N SER A 166 -10.38 -13.61 3.45
CA SER A 166 -9.47 -12.46 3.46
C SER A 166 -8.75 -12.36 4.81
N PRO A 167 -7.56 -11.71 4.88
CA PRO A 167 -6.81 -11.59 6.13
C PRO A 167 -7.61 -10.98 7.30
N LEU A 168 -8.52 -10.05 6.98
CA LEU A 168 -9.42 -9.44 7.96
C LEU A 168 -10.51 -10.40 8.43
N GLN A 169 -11.06 -11.21 7.51
CA GLN A 169 -12.06 -12.23 7.85
C GLN A 169 -11.47 -13.31 8.76
N SER A 170 -10.27 -13.78 8.43
CA SER A 170 -9.56 -14.80 9.20
C SER A 170 -9.04 -14.29 10.54
N GLY A 171 -8.65 -13.01 10.65
CA GLY A 171 -8.07 -12.44 11.87
C GLY A 171 -9.11 -11.86 12.85
N CYS A 172 -10.21 -11.29 12.37
CA CYS A 172 -11.19 -10.58 13.20
C CYS A 172 -12.52 -11.31 13.37
N CYS A 173 -12.96 -12.08 12.36
CA CYS A 173 -14.32 -12.64 12.32
C CYS A 173 -14.40 -14.08 12.79
N LYS A 174 -13.27 -14.72 13.10
CA LYS A 174 -13.18 -16.07 13.66
C LYS A 174 -12.12 -16.10 14.78
N PRO A 175 -12.19 -17.07 15.72
CA PRO A 175 -11.16 -17.22 16.73
C PRO A 175 -9.86 -17.78 16.13
N PRO A 176 -8.70 -17.59 16.81
CA PRO A 176 -7.45 -18.21 16.42
C PRO A 176 -7.57 -19.74 16.42
N SER A 177 -7.01 -20.39 15.40
CA SER A 177 -7.14 -21.83 15.25
C SER A 177 -6.44 -22.63 16.36
N VAL A 178 -5.38 -22.06 16.94
CA VAL A 178 -4.60 -22.65 18.04
C VAL A 178 -5.43 -22.89 19.30
N CYS A 179 -6.50 -22.10 19.49
CA CYS A 179 -7.43 -22.25 20.61
C CYS A 179 -8.29 -23.52 20.53
N GLY A 180 -8.44 -24.10 19.33
CA GLY A 180 -9.20 -25.34 19.12
C GLY A 180 -10.69 -25.21 19.45
N PHE A 181 -11.33 -24.10 19.05
CA PHE A 181 -12.79 -23.95 19.17
C PHE A 181 -13.54 -24.88 18.20
N ASN A 182 -14.72 -25.32 18.60
CA ASN A 182 -15.62 -26.09 17.75
C ASN A 182 -16.44 -25.16 16.85
N TYR A 183 -16.49 -25.50 15.56
CA TYR A 183 -17.24 -24.77 14.55
C TYR A 183 -18.75 -25.00 14.71
N VAL A 184 -19.52 -23.91 14.81
CA VAL A 184 -20.99 -23.95 14.72
C VAL A 184 -21.46 -23.19 13.48
N SER A 185 -20.91 -21.99 13.28
CA SER A 185 -21.13 -21.17 12.10
C SER A 185 -19.90 -20.30 11.83
N PRO A 186 -19.83 -19.58 10.70
CA PRO A 186 -18.63 -18.81 10.32
C PRO A 186 -18.12 -17.83 11.38
N THR A 187 -19.03 -17.25 12.16
CA THR A 187 -18.72 -16.28 13.23
C THR A 187 -19.14 -16.76 14.61
N VAL A 188 -19.61 -18.00 14.76
CA VAL A 188 -20.04 -18.56 16.05
C VAL A 188 -19.30 -19.86 16.32
N TRP A 189 -18.62 -19.88 17.46
CA TRP A 189 -17.72 -20.96 17.84
C TRP A 189 -17.92 -21.30 19.32
N THR A 190 -17.75 -22.58 19.70
CA THR A 190 -18.02 -23.05 21.06
C THR A 190 -16.88 -23.89 21.62
N ASN A 191 -16.65 -23.77 22.94
CA ASN A 191 -15.72 -24.57 23.74
C ASN A 191 -14.28 -24.67 23.16
N PRO A 192 -13.34 -23.81 23.58
CA PRO A 192 -11.94 -23.95 23.19
C PRO A 192 -11.35 -25.22 23.81
N SER A 193 -10.67 -26.03 22.99
CA SER A 193 -9.91 -27.20 23.47
C SER A 193 -8.61 -26.79 24.16
N HIS A 194 -8.03 -25.65 23.77
CA HIS A 194 -6.78 -25.13 24.32
C HIS A 194 -6.91 -23.63 24.66
N PRO A 195 -7.66 -23.27 25.72
CA PRO A 195 -7.89 -21.87 26.08
C PRO A 195 -6.63 -21.11 26.52
N ALA A 196 -5.56 -21.82 26.90
CA ALA A 196 -4.29 -21.24 27.34
C ALA A 196 -3.20 -21.23 26.25
N ALA A 197 -3.53 -21.64 25.01
CA ALA A 197 -2.57 -21.66 23.91
C ALA A 197 -2.18 -20.25 23.43
N ASP A 198 -3.11 -19.30 23.55
CA ASP A 198 -2.94 -17.94 23.07
C ASP A 198 -3.76 -16.98 23.96
N PRO A 199 -3.24 -15.79 24.33
CA PRO A 199 -4.02 -14.78 25.04
C PRO A 199 -5.32 -14.39 24.30
N ASP A 200 -5.33 -14.45 22.97
CA ASP A 200 -6.51 -14.14 22.16
C ASP A 200 -7.67 -15.12 22.36
N CYS A 201 -7.39 -16.35 22.83
CA CYS A 201 -8.44 -17.36 23.09
C CYS A 201 -9.45 -16.90 24.14
N GLY A 202 -9.00 -16.11 25.13
CA GLY A 202 -9.86 -15.55 26.17
C GLY A 202 -10.59 -14.27 25.76
N LEU A 203 -10.16 -13.62 24.69
CA LEU A 203 -10.74 -12.36 24.18
C LEU A 203 -11.84 -12.59 23.13
N TRP A 204 -11.92 -13.78 22.55
CA TRP A 204 -12.94 -14.13 21.56
C TRP A 204 -14.37 -14.04 22.12
N SER A 205 -15.27 -13.41 21.36
CA SER A 205 -16.70 -13.31 21.68
C SER A 205 -17.57 -13.64 20.47
N ASN A 206 -18.68 -14.38 20.68
CA ASN A 206 -19.66 -14.64 19.61
C ASN A 206 -20.59 -13.44 19.34
N ASN A 207 -20.46 -12.34 20.09
CA ASN A 207 -21.25 -11.14 19.86
C ASN A 207 -20.79 -10.44 18.58
N PRO A 208 -21.68 -10.14 17.61
CA PRO A 208 -21.30 -9.56 16.32
C PRO A 208 -20.69 -8.15 16.43
N GLY A 209 -20.89 -7.46 17.55
CA GLY A 209 -20.30 -6.14 17.82
C GLY A 209 -18.93 -6.19 18.50
N GLN A 210 -18.47 -7.36 18.96
CA GLN A 210 -17.22 -7.51 19.72
C GLN A 210 -16.23 -8.46 19.04
N LEU A 211 -16.70 -9.63 18.57
CA LEU A 211 -15.91 -10.65 17.86
C LEU A 211 -14.48 -10.78 18.43
N CYS A 212 -13.46 -10.86 17.58
CA CYS A 212 -12.05 -10.77 17.99
C CYS A 212 -11.47 -9.37 17.76
N TYR A 213 -12.27 -8.29 17.83
CA TYR A 213 -11.75 -6.96 17.49
C TYR A 213 -10.73 -6.40 18.50
N GLU A 214 -10.60 -7.01 19.68
CA GLU A 214 -9.55 -6.68 20.65
C GLU A 214 -8.32 -7.59 20.56
N CYS A 215 -8.40 -8.67 19.79
CA CYS A 215 -7.35 -9.66 19.65
C CYS A 215 -6.15 -9.14 18.86
N GLU A 216 -4.95 -9.62 19.20
CA GLU A 216 -3.73 -9.36 18.44
C GLU A 216 -3.82 -10.00 17.03
N SER A 217 -4.54 -11.12 16.88
CA SER A 217 -4.84 -11.76 15.60
C SER A 217 -5.63 -10.85 14.65
N CYS A 218 -6.54 -10.02 15.16
CA CYS A 218 -7.31 -9.07 14.35
C CYS A 218 -6.44 -7.88 13.92
N LYS A 219 -5.60 -7.38 14.82
CA LYS A 219 -4.57 -6.38 14.51
C LYS A 219 -3.64 -6.89 13.40
N ALA A 220 -3.17 -8.14 13.51
CA ALA A 220 -2.33 -8.79 12.52
C ALA A 220 -3.04 -8.95 11.16
N GLY A 221 -4.31 -9.38 11.17
CA GLY A 221 -5.13 -9.49 9.95
C GLY A 221 -5.34 -8.14 9.25
N LEU A 222 -5.52 -7.05 10.00
CA LEU A 222 -5.58 -5.70 9.45
C LEU A 222 -4.24 -5.29 8.82
N LEU A 223 -3.12 -5.56 9.49
CA LEU A 223 -1.80 -5.24 8.98
C LEU A 223 -1.48 -6.00 7.69
N GLU A 224 -1.87 -7.27 7.58
CA GLU A 224 -1.70 -8.01 6.33
C GLU A 224 -2.59 -7.46 5.21
N ALA A 225 -3.87 -7.16 5.51
CA ALA A 225 -4.77 -6.56 4.53
C ALA A 225 -4.22 -5.23 3.98
N LEU A 226 -3.65 -4.40 4.86
CA LEU A 226 -2.96 -3.16 4.47
C LEU A 226 -1.69 -3.44 3.66
N ARG A 227 -0.88 -4.41 4.07
CA ARG A 227 0.34 -4.80 3.37
C ARG A 227 0.06 -5.25 1.94
N ASP A 228 -0.98 -6.06 1.72
CA ASP A 228 -1.35 -6.52 0.37
C ASP A 228 -1.77 -5.35 -0.53
N GLN A 229 -2.55 -4.41 0.02
CA GLN A 229 -2.87 -3.17 -0.70
C GLN A 229 -1.61 -2.35 -1.01
N TRP A 230 -0.69 -2.20 -0.06
CA TRP A 230 0.57 -1.47 -0.26
C TRP A 230 1.47 -2.12 -1.30
N HIS A 231 1.53 -3.45 -1.37
CA HIS A 231 2.29 -4.16 -2.40
C HIS A 231 1.76 -3.83 -3.80
N LYS A 232 0.43 -3.81 -3.99
CA LYS A 232 -0.20 -3.40 -5.26
C LYS A 232 0.16 -1.95 -5.61
N ALA A 233 0.18 -1.04 -4.62
CA ALA A 233 0.63 0.35 -4.79
C ALA A 233 2.10 0.42 -5.22
N ASN A 234 2.96 -0.28 -4.50
CA ASN A 234 4.39 -0.28 -4.69
C ASN A 234 4.75 -0.78 -6.08
N ILE A 235 4.06 -1.79 -6.61
CA ILE A 235 4.26 -2.25 -7.99
C ILE A 235 4.06 -1.10 -8.98
N ALA A 236 2.96 -0.35 -8.85
CA ALA A 236 2.70 0.82 -9.70
C ALA A 236 3.78 1.90 -9.53
N LEU A 237 4.22 2.16 -8.29
CA LEU A 237 5.26 3.12 -7.98
C LEU A 237 6.64 2.73 -8.55
N VAL A 238 6.99 1.45 -8.52
CA VAL A 238 8.21 0.90 -9.13
C VAL A 238 8.18 1.12 -10.65
N VAL A 239 7.07 0.77 -11.31
CA VAL A 239 6.91 0.97 -12.76
C VAL A 239 7.05 2.45 -13.12
N ALA A 240 6.41 3.36 -12.38
CA ALA A 240 6.52 4.80 -12.59
C ALA A 240 7.97 5.30 -12.39
N THR A 241 8.67 4.81 -11.36
CA THR A 241 10.06 5.19 -11.08
C THR A 241 11.00 4.74 -12.20
N VAL A 242 10.84 3.50 -12.69
CA VAL A 242 11.63 2.98 -13.83
C VAL A 242 11.40 3.81 -15.09
N ALA A 243 10.14 4.16 -15.39
CA ALA A 243 9.81 5.01 -16.52
C ALA A 243 10.45 6.41 -16.40
N LEU A 244 10.42 7.01 -15.21
CA LEU A 244 11.06 8.30 -14.93
C LEU A 244 12.59 8.24 -15.08
N VAL A 245 13.23 7.16 -14.62
CA VAL A 245 14.67 6.94 -14.82
C VAL A 245 15.00 6.84 -16.31
N PHE A 246 14.23 6.10 -17.09
CA PHE A 246 14.44 6.00 -18.53
C PHE A 246 14.30 7.35 -19.24
N LEU A 247 13.24 8.11 -18.92
CA LEU A 247 13.03 9.46 -19.44
C LEU A 247 14.17 10.41 -19.05
N TYR A 248 14.68 10.31 -17.83
CA TYR A 248 15.82 11.10 -17.36
C TYR A 248 17.08 10.79 -18.17
N LEU A 249 17.38 9.51 -18.44
CA LEU A 249 18.53 9.11 -19.27
C LEU A 249 18.43 9.65 -20.70
N VAL A 250 17.24 9.60 -21.32
CA VAL A 250 16.99 10.17 -22.65
C VAL A 250 17.10 11.70 -22.62
N GLY A 251 16.60 12.36 -21.57
CA GLY A 251 16.76 13.80 -21.38
C GLY A 251 18.23 14.22 -21.25
N CYS A 252 19.02 13.45 -20.49
CA CYS A 252 20.45 13.66 -20.35
C CYS A 252 21.20 13.45 -21.66
N SER A 253 20.87 12.42 -22.44
CA SER A 253 21.53 12.16 -23.73
C SER A 253 21.21 13.24 -24.76
N ALA A 254 19.95 13.69 -24.82
CA ALA A 254 19.54 14.82 -25.67
C ALA A 254 20.26 16.11 -25.27
N TYR A 255 20.40 16.38 -23.96
CA TYR A 255 21.13 17.55 -23.46
C TYR A 255 22.61 17.51 -23.84
N LYS A 256 23.28 16.37 -23.62
CA LYS A 256 24.68 16.17 -23.99
C LYS A 256 24.90 16.36 -25.49
N ASN A 257 24.01 15.82 -26.32
CA ASN A 257 24.08 15.99 -27.78
C ASN A 257 23.92 17.46 -28.20
N ALA A 258 22.95 18.19 -27.64
CA ALA A 258 22.76 19.61 -27.93
C ALA A 258 23.95 20.48 -27.47
N GLN A 259 24.61 20.11 -26.37
CA GLN A 259 25.82 20.78 -25.90
C GLN A 259 27.01 20.52 -26.83
N ALA A 260 27.21 19.26 -27.24
CA ALA A 260 28.28 18.87 -28.16
C ALA A 260 28.13 19.61 -29.51
N GLU A 261 26.92 19.65 -30.08
CA GLU A 261 26.66 20.36 -31.33
C GLU A 261 26.96 21.86 -31.21
N SER A 262 26.67 22.47 -30.05
CA SER A 262 26.97 23.88 -29.81
C SER A 262 28.48 24.18 -29.68
N LEU A 263 29.26 23.24 -29.16
CA LEU A 263 30.72 23.34 -29.09
C LEU A 263 31.35 23.19 -30.49
N PHE A 264 30.91 22.20 -31.27
CA PHE A 264 31.38 22.01 -32.65
C PHE A 264 31.07 23.22 -33.53
N ARG A 265 29.90 23.84 -33.39
CA ARG A 265 29.54 25.05 -34.13
C ARG A 265 30.42 26.26 -33.78
N ARG A 266 30.98 26.30 -32.57
CA ARG A 266 31.86 27.37 -32.08
C ARG A 266 33.32 27.21 -32.54
N TYR A 267 33.75 25.98 -32.81
CA TYR A 267 35.10 25.64 -33.31
C TYR A 267 35.20 25.59 -34.85
N LYS A 268 34.08 25.72 -35.56
CA LYS A 268 34.03 25.71 -37.04
C LYS A 268 34.14 27.11 -37.67
N TRP A 269 34.42 28.13 -36.86
CA TRP A 269 34.74 29.51 -37.24
C TRP A 269 36.08 29.90 -36.61
#